data_AF-A0AAN5DI05-F1
#
_entry.id   AF-A0AAN5DI05-F1
#
_cell.length_a   1.000
_cell.length_b   1.000
_cell.length_c   1.000
_cell.angle_alpha   90.00
_cell.angle_beta   90.00
_cell.angle_gamma   90.00
#
_symmetry.space_group_name_H-M   'P 1'
#
loop_
_entity.id
_entity.type
_entity.pdbx_description
1 polymer ?
#
loop_
_entity_poly.entity_id
_entity_poly.type
_entity_poly.pdbx_seq_one_letter_code
_entity_poly.pdbx_strand_id
1 'polypeptide(L)'
;FSYSRNILFTPSTRTNASDYAHNFIRDHYNSSVEEGFIVVEYWQDGHLNIISIFFLLSVVSRFLLELLFCSILARRTHLGILSSSCISENQRSIQLNILHTVIAQMMIPCVCLYTPLLFILLSPLLGVPSYSLSCLFVGLASCYQVWDAAAIIVLIKDYREGLYTMIRGTASVSTEISINSTKVT
;
A
#
# COMPACT_ATOMS: atom_id res chain seq x y z
N PHE A 1 -33.32 17.13 -10.30
CA PHE A 1 -32.02 16.98 -9.61
C PHE A 1 -31.06 16.29 -10.55
N SER A 2 -29.85 16.82 -10.76
CA SER A 2 -28.83 16.20 -11.61
C SER A 2 -27.69 15.72 -10.71
N TYR A 3 -27.44 14.41 -10.67
CA TYR A 3 -26.39 13.82 -9.85
C TYR A 3 -25.13 13.58 -10.70
N SER A 4 -23.96 13.94 -10.16
CA SER A 4 -22.67 13.75 -10.85
C SER A 4 -22.34 12.26 -10.97
N ARG A 5 -22.19 11.78 -12.21
CA ARG A 5 -21.82 10.39 -12.49
C ARG A 5 -20.30 10.25 -12.44
N ASN A 6 -19.79 9.88 -11.26
CA ASN A 6 -18.37 9.69 -11.00
C ASN A 6 -18.01 8.21 -11.25
N ILE A 7 -17.23 7.92 -12.30
CA ILE A 7 -17.00 6.55 -12.85
C ILE A 7 -15.53 6.12 -12.67
N LEU A 8 -15.29 4.83 -12.44
CA LEU A 8 -14.00 4.12 -12.29
C LEU A 8 -14.18 2.67 -12.86
N PHE A 9 -13.16 1.89 -13.30
CA PHE A 9 -13.18 0.85 -14.41
C PHE A 9 -12.49 -0.55 -14.10
N THR A 10 -12.73 -1.86 -14.46
CA THR A 10 -13.61 -3.01 -14.99
C THR A 10 -14.71 -2.99 -16.08
N PRO A 11 -14.71 -3.85 -17.13
CA PRO A 11 -15.73 -3.90 -18.21
C PRO A 11 -17.10 -4.53 -17.89
N SER A 12 -18.17 -3.94 -18.45
CA SER A 12 -19.51 -4.54 -18.65
C SER A 12 -20.12 -4.08 -19.98
N THR A 13 -21.19 -4.74 -20.46
CA THR A 13 -21.71 -4.60 -21.84
C THR A 13 -22.42 -3.28 -22.13
N ARG A 14 -21.74 -2.36 -22.81
CA ARG A 14 -22.27 -1.23 -23.61
C ARG A 14 -23.54 -0.55 -23.06
N THR A 15 -23.46 -0.06 -21.82
CA THR A 15 -24.47 0.83 -21.23
C THR A 15 -24.10 2.30 -21.43
N ASN A 16 -25.05 3.20 -21.17
CA ASN A 16 -24.90 4.66 -21.27
C ASN A 16 -23.71 5.25 -20.44
N ALA A 17 -23.14 4.48 -19.51
CA ALA A 17 -21.95 4.86 -18.75
C ALA A 17 -20.66 4.85 -19.62
N SER A 18 -20.55 3.92 -20.56
CA SER A 18 -19.43 3.86 -21.53
C SER A 18 -19.45 5.08 -22.45
N ASP A 19 -20.59 5.41 -23.06
CA ASP A 19 -20.72 6.59 -23.93
C ASP A 19 -20.43 7.90 -23.18
N TYR A 20 -20.78 8.00 -21.89
CA TYR A 20 -20.43 9.15 -21.05
C TYR A 20 -18.92 9.22 -20.76
N ALA A 21 -18.28 8.08 -20.48
CA ALA A 21 -16.84 8.01 -20.26
C ALA A 21 -16.03 8.38 -21.52
N HIS A 22 -16.40 7.84 -22.69
CA HIS A 22 -15.73 8.19 -23.95
C HIS A 22 -15.85 9.69 -24.27
N ASN A 23 -17.02 10.31 -24.04
CA ASN A 23 -17.17 11.75 -24.26
C ASN A 23 -16.38 12.59 -23.25
N PHE A 24 -16.40 12.27 -21.96
CA PHE A 24 -15.60 12.99 -20.96
C PHE A 24 -14.09 12.92 -21.27
N ILE A 25 -13.58 11.75 -21.64
CA ILE A 25 -12.15 11.58 -21.98
C ILE A 25 -11.82 12.33 -23.28
N ARG A 26 -12.70 12.26 -24.31
CA ARG A 26 -12.53 12.98 -25.57
C ARG A 26 -12.51 14.50 -25.37
N ASP A 27 -13.37 15.04 -24.51
CA ASP A 27 -13.45 16.48 -24.27
C ASP A 27 -12.31 17.00 -23.36
N HIS A 28 -11.73 16.17 -22.49
CA HIS A 28 -10.66 16.60 -21.55
C HIS A 28 -9.23 16.25 -22.01
N TYR A 29 -9.05 15.23 -22.85
CA TYR A 29 -7.74 14.75 -23.34
C TYR A 29 -7.61 14.76 -24.87
N ASN A 30 -8.65 15.18 -25.61
CA ASN A 30 -8.70 15.19 -27.08
C ASN A 30 -8.29 13.84 -27.72
N SER A 31 -8.62 12.74 -27.05
CA SER A 31 -8.18 11.39 -27.38
C SER A 31 -9.33 10.39 -27.24
N SER A 32 -9.50 9.52 -28.23
CA SER A 32 -10.49 8.45 -28.24
C SER A 32 -9.92 7.19 -27.58
N VAL A 33 -9.96 7.15 -26.24
CA VAL A 33 -9.67 5.91 -25.49
C VAL A 33 -10.84 4.95 -25.70
N GLU A 34 -10.63 3.91 -26.52
CA GLU A 34 -11.65 2.89 -26.81
C GLU A 34 -11.82 1.88 -25.65
N GLU A 35 -10.82 1.73 -24.78
CA GLU A 35 -10.84 0.76 -23.67
C GLU A 35 -10.77 1.46 -22.29
N GLY A 36 -11.96 1.68 -21.71
CA GLY A 36 -12.24 2.20 -20.38
C GLY A 36 -13.65 1.77 -19.95
N PHE A 37 -13.99 1.78 -18.65
CA PHE A 37 -14.97 0.81 -18.10
C PHE A 37 -15.73 1.23 -16.80
N ILE A 38 -16.27 0.27 -16.02
CA ILE A 38 -17.00 0.40 -14.73
C ILE A 38 -16.60 -0.65 -13.61
N VAL A 39 -15.61 -0.36 -12.73
CA VAL A 39 -15.10 -1.19 -11.58
C VAL A 39 -16.09 -1.35 -10.44
N VAL A 40 -16.81 -0.29 -10.09
CA VAL A 40 -17.91 -0.32 -9.13
C VAL A 40 -18.99 0.62 -9.65
N GLU A 41 -20.02 0.04 -10.26
CA GLU A 41 -21.23 0.77 -10.67
C GLU A 41 -22.25 0.77 -9.52
N TYR A 42 -22.24 1.80 -8.67
CA TYR A 42 -23.16 1.87 -7.53
C TYR A 42 -24.63 2.12 -7.92
N TRP A 43 -24.89 2.64 -9.12
CA TRP A 43 -26.23 3.00 -9.60
C TRP A 43 -26.47 2.40 -10.98
N GLN A 44 -27.34 1.39 -11.05
CA GLN A 44 -27.74 0.73 -12.29
C GLN A 44 -29.22 1.00 -12.55
N ASP A 45 -29.54 1.63 -13.68
CA ASP A 45 -30.91 1.97 -14.10
C ASP A 45 -31.75 2.73 -13.03
N GLY A 46 -31.07 3.54 -12.22
CA GLY A 46 -31.68 4.32 -11.13
C GLY A 46 -31.83 3.56 -9.80
N HIS A 47 -31.53 2.27 -9.76
CA HIS A 47 -31.50 1.45 -8.55
C HIS A 47 -30.07 1.33 -7.99
N LEU A 48 -29.97 1.19 -6.67
CA LEU A 48 -28.69 0.99 -5.99
C LEU A 48 -28.18 -0.45 -6.21
N ASN A 49 -26.98 -0.60 -6.76
CA ASN A 49 -26.38 -1.92 -6.98
C ASN A 49 -25.89 -2.52 -5.66
N ILE A 50 -26.62 -3.51 -5.15
CA ILE A 50 -26.34 -4.18 -3.88
C ILE A 50 -25.00 -4.92 -3.92
N ILE A 51 -24.56 -5.44 -5.08
CA ILE A 51 -23.27 -6.13 -5.24
C ILE A 51 -22.12 -5.14 -5.02
N SER A 52 -22.22 -3.93 -5.57
CA SER A 52 -21.27 -2.83 -5.37
C SER A 52 -21.17 -2.38 -3.91
N ILE A 53 -22.28 -2.41 -3.17
CA ILE A 53 -22.30 -2.13 -1.73
C ILE A 53 -21.62 -3.27 -0.93
N PHE A 54 -21.86 -4.54 -1.25
CA PHE A 54 -21.14 -5.66 -0.63
C PHE A 54 -19.64 -5.63 -0.94
N PHE A 55 -19.24 -5.24 -2.15
CA PHE A 55 -17.84 -5.04 -2.50
C PHE A 55 -17.20 -3.92 -1.66
N LEU A 56 -17.87 -2.77 -1.51
CA LEU A 56 -17.41 -1.68 -0.64
C LEU A 56 -17.25 -2.14 0.82
N LEU A 57 -18.24 -2.84 1.37
CA LEU A 57 -18.16 -3.41 2.73
C LEU A 57 -17.03 -4.43 2.86
N SER A 58 -16.77 -5.23 1.83
CA SER A 58 -15.64 -6.18 1.80
C SER A 58 -14.28 -5.47 1.85
N VAL A 59 -14.09 -4.42 1.05
CA VAL A 59 -12.84 -3.62 1.06
C VAL A 59 -12.64 -2.94 2.43
N VAL A 60 -13.68 -2.29 2.97
CA VAL A 60 -13.63 -1.61 4.28
C VAL A 60 -13.36 -2.61 5.41
N SER A 61 -14.07 -3.75 5.43
CA SER A 61 -13.90 -4.74 6.49
C SER A 61 -12.54 -5.45 6.44
N ARG A 62 -11.97 -5.71 5.25
CA ARG A 62 -10.58 -6.21 5.16
C ARG A 62 -9.57 -5.22 5.73
N PHE A 63 -9.68 -3.93 5.40
CA PHE A 63 -8.77 -2.89 5.91
C PHE A 63 -8.84 -2.77 7.44
N LEU A 64 -10.05 -2.76 8.01
CA LEU A 64 -10.24 -2.75 9.47
C LEU A 64 -9.72 -4.03 10.14
N LEU A 65 -9.93 -5.20 9.52
CA LEU A 65 -9.44 -6.48 10.05
C LEU A 65 -7.90 -6.54 10.04
N GLU A 66 -7.26 -6.06 8.96
CA GLU A 66 -5.80 -5.99 8.82
C GLU A 66 -5.20 -5.06 9.89
N LEU A 67 -5.75 -3.84 10.04
CA LEU A 67 -5.35 -2.90 11.10
C LEU A 67 -5.50 -3.49 12.51
N LEU A 68 -6.63 -4.14 12.80
CA LEU A 68 -6.87 -4.78 14.10
C LEU A 68 -5.90 -5.94 14.36
N PHE A 69 -5.71 -6.83 13.38
CA PHE A 69 -4.81 -7.97 13.48
C PHE A 69 -3.36 -7.53 13.70
N CYS A 70 -2.87 -6.60 12.90
CA CYS A 70 -1.52 -6.04 13.03
C CYS A 70 -1.33 -5.30 14.36
N SER A 71 -2.34 -4.54 14.83
CA SER A 71 -2.29 -3.85 16.13
C SER A 71 -2.24 -4.83 17.31
N ILE A 72 -3.02 -5.91 17.26
CA ILE A 72 -3.03 -6.97 18.28
C ILE A 72 -1.68 -7.70 18.28
N LEU A 73 -1.17 -8.08 17.10
CA LEU A 73 0.10 -8.78 16.97
C LEU A 73 1.27 -7.91 17.44
N ALA A 74 1.36 -6.67 16.98
CA ALA A 74 2.38 -5.71 17.41
C ALA A 74 2.37 -5.49 18.93
N ARG A 75 1.18 -5.32 19.54
CA ARG A 75 1.03 -5.19 21.00
C ARG A 75 1.47 -6.46 21.74
N ARG A 76 1.12 -7.65 21.26
CA ARG A 76 1.54 -8.91 21.88
C ARG A 76 3.05 -9.14 21.76
N THR A 77 3.64 -8.85 20.61
CA THR A 77 5.09 -8.94 20.39
C THR A 77 5.85 -7.94 21.27
N HIS A 78 5.40 -6.69 21.35
CA HIS A 78 5.99 -5.68 22.24
C HIS A 78 5.97 -6.12 23.71
N LEU A 79 4.82 -6.57 24.22
CA LEU A 79 4.70 -7.07 25.58
C LEU A 79 5.53 -8.35 25.82
N GLY A 80 5.63 -9.23 24.83
CA GLY A 80 6.49 -10.42 24.88
C GLY A 80 7.97 -10.08 25.01
N ILE A 81 8.47 -9.13 24.21
CA ILE A 81 9.87 -8.65 24.28
C ILE A 81 10.14 -7.95 25.62
N LEU A 82 9.19 -7.18 26.15
CA LEU A 82 9.34 -6.54 27.45
C LEU A 82 9.35 -7.53 28.62
N SER A 83 8.56 -8.62 28.53
CA SER A 83 8.39 -9.63 29.58
C SER A 83 9.43 -10.77 29.54
N SER A 84 10.34 -10.80 28.57
CA SER A 84 11.27 -11.92 28.38
C SER A 84 12.57 -11.75 29.17
N SER A 85 12.64 -12.37 30.35
CA SER A 85 13.83 -12.36 31.22
C SER A 85 15.06 -13.09 30.65
N CYS A 86 14.91 -13.79 29.52
CA CYS A 86 15.98 -14.61 28.92
C CYS A 86 16.70 -13.92 27.74
N ILE A 87 16.38 -12.66 27.44
CA ILE A 87 16.94 -11.92 26.29
C ILE A 87 17.89 -10.84 26.79
N SER A 88 19.10 -10.77 26.22
CA SER A 88 20.06 -9.71 26.55
C SER A 88 19.55 -8.34 26.08
N GLU A 89 19.85 -7.26 26.81
CA GLU A 89 19.36 -5.91 26.48
C GLU A 89 19.75 -5.45 25.05
N ASN A 90 20.89 -5.91 24.52
CA ASN A 90 21.27 -5.67 23.12
C ASN A 90 20.31 -6.38 22.14
N GLN A 91 20.02 -7.67 22.33
CA GLN A 91 19.05 -8.40 21.51
C GLN A 91 17.64 -7.83 21.64
N ARG A 92 17.25 -7.38 22.85
CA ARG A 92 15.98 -6.72 23.13
C ARG A 92 15.84 -5.41 22.34
N SER A 93 16.88 -4.58 22.33
CA SER A 93 16.92 -3.35 21.53
C SER A 93 16.78 -3.64 20.03
N ILE A 94 17.51 -4.63 19.50
CA ILE A 94 17.40 -5.07 18.10
C ILE A 94 15.98 -5.53 17.77
N GLN A 95 15.35 -6.36 18.61
CA GLN A 95 13.98 -6.84 18.40
C GLN A 95 12.94 -5.72 18.43
N LEU A 96 13.08 -4.73 19.33
CA LEU A 96 12.20 -3.57 19.36
C LEU A 96 12.38 -2.67 18.13
N ASN A 97 13.62 -2.48 17.65
CA ASN A 97 13.89 -1.72 16.43
C ASN A 97 13.29 -2.39 15.18
N ILE A 98 13.39 -3.71 15.07
CA ILE A 98 12.74 -4.49 14.00
C ILE A 98 11.21 -4.35 14.12
N LEU A 99 10.63 -4.49 15.31
CA LEU A 99 9.19 -4.34 15.54
C LEU A 99 8.69 -2.95 15.14
N HIS A 100 9.37 -1.87 15.56
CA HIS A 100 9.04 -0.51 15.14
C HIS A 100 9.17 -0.31 13.63
N THR A 101 10.13 -0.99 12.98
CA THR A 101 10.28 -0.93 11.52
C THR A 101 9.10 -1.59 10.81
N VAL A 102 8.68 -2.79 11.22
CA VAL A 102 7.52 -3.48 10.64
C VAL A 102 6.23 -2.67 10.84
N ILE A 103 6.06 -2.04 12.00
CA ILE A 103 4.93 -1.13 12.25
C ILE A 103 4.96 0.07 11.28
N ALA A 104 6.13 0.70 11.09
CA ALA A 104 6.28 1.80 10.15
C ALA A 104 6.01 1.39 8.69
N GLN A 105 6.51 0.22 8.27
CA GLN A 105 6.22 -0.35 6.94
C GLN A 105 4.73 -0.57 6.73
N MET A 106 4.00 -1.14 7.71
CA MET A 106 2.55 -1.33 7.62
C MET A 106 1.76 -0.02 7.47
N MET A 107 2.26 1.08 8.02
CA MET A 107 1.61 2.39 7.86
C MET A 107 1.74 2.98 6.45
N ILE A 108 2.77 2.62 5.68
CA ILE A 108 3.01 3.14 4.32
C ILE A 108 1.87 2.77 3.35
N PRO A 109 1.48 1.49 3.14
CA PRO A 109 0.33 1.16 2.28
C PRO A 109 -1.00 1.63 2.90
N CYS A 110 -1.11 1.76 4.23
CA CYS A 110 -2.31 2.34 4.85
C CYS A 110 -2.55 3.79 4.39
N VAL A 111 -1.49 4.60 4.29
CA VAL A 111 -1.58 5.99 3.83
C VAL A 111 -1.56 6.09 2.30
N CYS A 112 -0.65 5.38 1.62
CA CYS A 112 -0.43 5.53 0.17
C CYS A 112 -1.40 4.72 -0.72
N LEU A 113 -1.96 3.60 -0.24
CA LEU A 113 -2.89 2.76 -1.01
C LEU A 113 -4.30 2.81 -0.43
N TYR A 114 -4.47 2.35 0.81
CA TYR A 114 -5.80 2.09 1.37
C TYR A 114 -6.60 3.38 1.59
N THR A 115 -5.97 4.44 2.11
CA THR A 115 -6.63 5.74 2.30
C THR A 115 -7.17 6.34 0.98
N PRO A 116 -6.37 6.57 -0.07
CA PRO A 116 -6.88 7.09 -1.35
C PRO A 116 -7.86 6.14 -2.03
N LEU A 117 -7.67 4.82 -1.95
CA LEU A 117 -8.63 3.84 -2.48
C LEU A 117 -10.02 3.96 -1.82
N LEU A 118 -10.08 4.14 -0.50
CA LEU A 118 -11.34 4.35 0.23
C LEU A 118 -12.02 5.67 -0.19
N PHE A 119 -11.26 6.77 -0.34
CA PHE A 119 -11.83 8.04 -0.84
C PHE A 119 -12.37 7.93 -2.27
N ILE A 120 -11.68 7.18 -3.14
CA ILE A 120 -12.11 6.93 -4.52
C ILE A 120 -13.40 6.09 -4.54
N LEU A 121 -13.49 5.04 -3.74
CA LEU A 121 -14.68 4.19 -3.64
C LEU A 121 -15.88 4.91 -2.99
N LEU A 122 -15.64 5.83 -2.05
CA LEU A 122 -16.68 6.64 -1.42
C LEU A 122 -17.11 7.87 -2.25
N SER A 123 -16.25 8.39 -3.14
CA SER A 123 -16.55 9.55 -4.01
C SER A 123 -17.91 9.49 -4.72
N PRO A 124 -18.32 8.40 -5.39
CA PRO A 124 -19.64 8.32 -6.03
C PRO A 124 -20.83 8.30 -5.04
N LEU A 125 -20.63 7.86 -3.79
CA LEU A 125 -21.66 7.98 -2.74
C LEU A 125 -21.73 9.41 -2.16
N LEU A 126 -20.59 10.08 -2.05
CA LEU A 126 -20.47 11.46 -1.57
C LEU A 126 -20.76 12.52 -2.64
N GLY A 127 -20.95 12.12 -3.91
CA GLY A 127 -21.15 13.01 -5.05
C GLY A 127 -19.89 13.75 -5.53
N VAL A 128 -18.73 13.54 -4.88
CA VAL A 128 -17.48 14.24 -5.15
C VAL A 128 -16.80 13.71 -6.43
N PRO A 129 -16.37 14.56 -7.38
CA PRO A 129 -15.70 14.11 -8.59
C PRO A 129 -14.35 13.43 -8.27
N SER A 130 -14.24 12.15 -8.63
CA SER A 130 -13.11 11.28 -8.28
C SER A 130 -11.89 11.39 -9.19
N TYR A 131 -12.02 11.98 -10.38
CA TYR A 131 -11.04 11.83 -11.47
C TYR A 131 -9.58 12.12 -11.05
N SER A 132 -9.33 13.28 -10.43
CA SER A 132 -7.99 13.67 -9.99
C SER A 132 -7.43 12.78 -8.87
N LEU A 133 -8.31 12.22 -8.01
CA LEU A 133 -7.91 11.25 -6.99
C LEU A 133 -7.49 9.92 -7.63
N SER A 134 -8.19 9.48 -8.68
CA SER A 134 -7.84 8.26 -9.43
C SER A 134 -6.45 8.36 -10.08
N CYS A 135 -6.13 9.50 -10.70
CA CYS A 135 -4.78 9.75 -11.24
C CYS A 135 -3.71 9.77 -10.13
N LEU A 136 -3.99 10.44 -9.00
CA LEU A 136 -3.08 10.47 -7.86
C LEU A 136 -2.85 9.07 -7.26
N PHE A 137 -3.90 8.26 -7.15
CA PHE A 137 -3.82 6.88 -6.66
C PHE A 137 -2.91 6.00 -7.53
N VAL A 138 -2.97 6.10 -8.86
CA VAL A 138 -2.04 5.33 -9.74
C VAL A 138 -0.58 5.74 -9.49
N GLY A 139 -0.32 7.03 -9.28
CA GLY A 139 1.01 7.53 -8.90
C GLY A 139 1.49 6.99 -7.55
N LEU A 140 0.65 7.08 -6.51
CA LEU A 140 0.95 6.54 -5.17
C LEU A 140 1.11 5.01 -5.18
N ALA A 141 0.27 4.30 -5.95
CA ALA A 141 0.30 2.85 -6.10
C ALA A 141 1.48 2.35 -6.96
N SER A 142 2.11 3.23 -7.74
CA SER A 142 3.37 2.93 -8.41
C SER A 142 4.58 3.14 -7.50
N CYS A 143 4.54 4.14 -6.60
CA CYS A 143 5.70 4.49 -5.77
C CYS A 143 5.73 3.84 -4.36
N TYR A 144 4.61 3.29 -3.84
CA TYR A 144 4.59 2.72 -2.47
C TYR A 144 5.65 1.62 -2.26
N GLN A 145 5.98 0.83 -3.28
CA GLN A 145 7.01 -0.22 -3.20
C GLN A 145 8.41 0.37 -2.99
N VAL A 146 8.68 1.53 -3.61
CA VAL A 146 9.93 2.28 -3.44
C VAL A 146 9.98 2.90 -2.04
N TRP A 147 8.86 3.41 -1.52
CA TRP A 147 8.78 3.95 -0.16
C TRP A 147 8.92 2.90 0.93
N ASP A 148 8.31 1.72 0.76
CA ASP A 148 8.48 0.58 1.68
C ASP A 148 9.94 0.10 1.71
N ALA A 149 10.54 -0.11 0.53
CA ALA A 149 11.96 -0.45 0.39
C ALA A 149 12.90 0.61 0.98
N ALA A 150 12.58 1.90 0.82
CA ALA A 150 13.34 2.98 1.44
C ALA A 150 13.20 2.98 2.98
N ALA A 151 12.00 2.72 3.51
CA ALA A 151 11.76 2.70 4.95
C ALA A 151 12.51 1.57 5.66
N ILE A 152 12.44 0.34 5.14
CA ILE A 152 13.18 -0.80 5.73
C ILE A 152 14.70 -0.57 5.73
N ILE A 153 15.25 0.02 4.67
CA ILE A 153 16.67 0.38 4.56
C ILE A 153 17.04 1.51 5.54
N VAL A 154 16.20 2.54 5.69
CA VAL A 154 16.48 3.69 6.56
C VAL A 154 16.33 3.35 8.03
N LEU A 155 15.35 2.54 8.44
CA LEU A 155 15.09 2.25 9.84
C LEU A 155 16.06 1.21 10.42
N ILE A 156 16.32 0.09 9.72
CA ILE A 156 17.27 -0.93 10.21
C ILE A 156 18.71 -0.43 10.05
N LYS A 157 19.43 -0.33 11.18
CA LYS A 157 20.83 0.13 11.19
C LYS A 157 21.70 -0.70 10.25
N ASP A 158 21.65 -2.01 10.35
CA ASP A 158 22.54 -2.91 9.64
C ASP A 158 22.35 -2.83 8.11
N TYR A 159 21.14 -2.45 7.66
CA TYR A 159 20.85 -2.19 6.25
C TYR A 159 21.42 -0.85 5.77
N ARG A 160 21.42 0.20 6.63
CA ARG A 160 22.15 1.44 6.34
C ARG A 160 23.66 1.20 6.24
N GLU A 161 24.26 0.49 7.20
CA GLU A 161 25.70 0.21 7.18
C GLU A 161 26.09 -0.66 5.97
N GLY A 162 25.26 -1.64 5.62
CA GLY A 162 25.40 -2.43 4.39
C GLY A 162 25.35 -1.55 3.13
N LEU A 163 24.36 -0.67 3.02
CA LEU A 163 24.24 0.28 1.90
C LEU A 163 25.45 1.22 1.82
N TYR A 164 25.91 1.79 2.94
CA TYR A 164 27.11 2.62 2.97
C TYR A 164 28.37 1.85 2.55
N THR A 165 28.46 0.56 2.92
CA THR A 165 29.58 -0.31 2.54
C THR A 165 29.57 -0.59 1.03
N MET A 166 28.40 -0.89 0.45
CA MET A 166 28.22 -1.05 -1.00
C MET A 166 28.54 0.24 -1.77
N ILE A 167 28.01 1.39 -1.34
CA ILE A 167 28.22 2.68 -2.01
C ILE A 167 29.68 3.15 -1.91
N ARG A 168 30.38 2.89 -0.79
CA ARG A 168 31.79 3.25 -0.62
C ARG A 168 32.76 2.28 -1.28
N GLY A 169 32.28 1.18 -1.88
CA GLY A 169 33.10 0.20 -2.58
C GLY A 169 34.00 -0.65 -1.68
N THR A 170 33.84 -0.58 -0.35
CA THR A 170 34.64 -1.37 0.60
C THR A 170 34.10 -2.80 0.66
N ALA A 171 34.39 -3.60 -0.37
CA ALA A 171 34.21 -5.04 -0.30
C ALA A 171 35.11 -5.60 0.81
N SER A 172 34.53 -5.85 1.99
CA SER A 172 35.19 -6.54 3.09
C SER A 172 35.33 -8.02 2.75
N VAL A 173 36.31 -8.33 1.89
CA VAL A 173 36.70 -9.69 1.49
C VAL A 173 36.87 -10.56 2.75
N SER A 174 36.26 -11.75 2.73
CA SER A 174 36.15 -12.67 3.87
C SER A 174 37.50 -13.15 4.42
N THR A 175 38.13 -12.29 5.22
CA THR A 175 39.47 -12.50 5.78
C THR A 175 39.46 -13.59 6.89
N GLU A 176 38.28 -13.95 7.41
CA GLU A 176 38.09 -15.12 8.27
C GLU A 176 38.51 -16.44 7.62
N ILE A 177 38.37 -16.60 6.29
CA ILE A 177 38.76 -17.83 5.58
C ILE A 177 40.28 -18.04 5.68
N SER A 178 41.07 -16.98 5.52
CA SER A 178 42.55 -17.05 5.60
C SER A 178 43.04 -17.32 7.02
N ILE A 179 42.44 -16.67 8.03
CA ILE A 179 42.85 -16.83 9.43
C ILE A 179 42.60 -18.27 9.91
N ASN A 180 41.52 -18.91 9.48
CA ASN A 180 41.22 -20.28 9.90
C ASN A 180 42.14 -21.33 9.24
N SER A 181 42.62 -21.08 8.02
CA SER A 181 43.66 -21.92 7.39
C SER A 181 45.02 -21.79 8.07
N THR A 182 45.38 -20.61 8.60
CA THR A 182 46.70 -20.38 9.24
C THR A 182 46.78 -20.90 10.69
N LYS A 183 45.69 -21.46 11.23
CA LYS A 183 45.65 -22.14 12.54
C LYS A 183 45.65 -23.66 12.44
N VAL A 184 45.77 -24.21 11.23
CA VAL A 184 45.81 -25.65 10.94
C VAL A 184 47.10 -25.95 10.17
N THR A 185 48.24 -25.56 10.75
CA THR A 185 49.60 -25.90 10.31
C THR A 185 50.55 -25.80 11.50
#